data_AF-A0A0D9PB51-F1
#
_entry.id   AF-A0A0D9PB51-F1
#
_cell.length_a   1.000
_cell.length_b   1.000
_cell.length_c   1.000
_cell.angle_alpha   90.00
_cell.angle_beta   90.00
_cell.angle_gamma   90.00
#
_symmetry.space_group_name_H-M   'P 1'
#
loop_
_entity.id
_entity.type
_entity.pdbx_description
1 polymer ?
#
loop_
_entity_poly.entity_id
_entity_poly.type
_entity_poly.pdbx_seq_one_letter_code
_entity_poly.pdbx_strand_id
1 'polypeptide(L)'
;MAQALETRDIQKLIDQVTRDGYVVIPHAFSAGQVSQAKAELARLSGTAEAGPAGQAGRNAFEGLRTQRIYALLNKARCFDQFALHPAVLALNDHFLDEGYLLNALHSVNIGPGEAAQRLHHDDQYVTVPRPHRPFGT
;
A
#
# COMPACT_ATOMS: atom_id res chain seq x y z
N MET A 1 0.13 -2.82 21.57
CA MET A 1 1.48 -2.28 21.31
C MET A 1 2.02 -3.01 20.09
N ALA A 2 2.56 -2.30 19.10
CA ALA A 2 3.24 -2.95 17.99
C ALA A 2 4.45 -3.72 18.55
N GLN A 3 4.60 -4.98 18.16
CA GLN A 3 5.71 -5.82 18.60
C GLN A 3 7.02 -5.19 18.12
N ALA A 4 8.00 -5.02 19.01
CA ALA A 4 9.33 -4.56 18.61
C ALA A 4 9.95 -5.62 17.69
N LEU A 5 10.28 -5.24 16.46
CA LEU A 5 10.95 -6.13 15.51
C LEU A 5 12.43 -6.20 15.87
N GLU A 6 12.94 -7.41 16.10
CA GLU A 6 14.37 -7.61 16.27
C GLU A 6 15.08 -7.61 14.91
N THR A 7 16.39 -7.36 14.90
CA THR A 7 17.21 -7.40 13.68
C THR A 7 17.07 -8.73 12.92
N ARG A 8 16.91 -9.85 13.65
CA ARG A 8 16.70 -11.17 13.05
C ARG A 8 15.37 -11.28 12.33
N ASP A 9 14.34 -10.60 12.80
CA ASP A 9 13.03 -10.59 12.15
C ASP A 9 13.10 -9.80 10.85
N ILE A 10 13.75 -8.63 10.87
CA ILE A 10 13.95 -7.80 9.68
C ILE A 10 14.75 -8.56 8.61
N GLN A 11 15.84 -9.26 9.00
CA GLN A 11 16.64 -10.04 8.06
C GLN A 11 15.82 -11.12 7.35
N LYS A 12 14.93 -11.82 8.08
CA LYS A 12 14.05 -12.82 7.45
C LYS A 12 13.13 -12.21 6.41
N LEU A 13 12.61 -11.01 6.66
CA LEU A 13 11.76 -10.29 5.70
C LEU A 13 12.56 -9.90 4.44
N ILE A 14 13.77 -9.35 4.62
CA ILE A 14 14.69 -9.01 3.52
C ILE A 14 15.02 -10.24 2.67
N ASP A 15 15.36 -11.35 3.33
CA ASP A 15 15.73 -12.58 2.64
C ASP A 15 14.55 -13.14 1.83
N GLN A 16 13.32 -13.02 2.34
CA GLN A 16 12.12 -13.45 1.62
C GLN A 16 11.84 -12.55 0.42
N VAL A 17 11.90 -11.22 0.56
CA VAL A 17 11.75 -10.30 -0.59
C VAL A 17 12.81 -10.58 -1.64
N THR A 18 14.06 -10.85 -1.24
CA THR A 18 15.16 -11.14 -2.18
C THR A 18 14.94 -12.43 -2.97
N ARG A 19 14.37 -13.47 -2.35
CA ARG A 19 14.10 -14.76 -3.01
C ARG A 19 12.82 -14.74 -3.85
N ASP A 20 11.75 -14.18 -3.31
CA ASP A 20 10.39 -14.38 -3.81
C ASP A 20 9.83 -13.12 -4.50
N GLY A 21 10.47 -11.96 -4.32
CA GLY A 21 10.00 -10.67 -4.81
C GLY A 21 8.90 -10.02 -3.95
N TYR A 22 8.47 -10.67 -2.87
CA TYR A 22 7.47 -10.15 -1.93
C TYR A 22 7.62 -10.75 -0.53
N VAL A 23 6.97 -10.15 0.47
CA VAL A 23 6.84 -10.70 1.82
C VAL A 23 5.48 -10.38 2.42
N VAL A 24 4.98 -11.26 3.30
CA VAL A 24 3.76 -11.02 4.08
C VAL A 24 4.16 -10.80 5.54
N ILE A 25 3.78 -9.66 6.12
CA ILE A 25 3.96 -9.37 7.54
C ILE A 25 2.69 -9.79 8.28
N PRO A 26 2.67 -10.95 8.98
CA PRO A 26 1.47 -11.41 9.66
C PRO A 26 1.13 -10.47 10.82
N HIS A 27 -0.16 -10.25 11.05
CA HIS A 27 -0.66 -9.44 12.17
C HIS A 27 -0.05 -8.03 12.25
N ALA A 28 0.31 -7.41 11.12
CA ALA A 28 0.89 -6.07 11.05
C ALA A 28 0.06 -4.99 11.77
N PHE A 29 -1.26 -5.18 11.86
CA PHE A 29 -2.18 -4.27 12.52
C PHE A 29 -3.16 -5.03 13.42
N SER A 30 -3.52 -4.43 14.55
CA SER A 30 -4.55 -4.96 15.44
C SER A 30 -5.95 -4.85 14.83
N ALA A 31 -6.89 -5.66 15.33
CA ALA A 31 -8.29 -5.60 14.91
C ALA A 31 -8.92 -4.20 15.14
N GLY A 32 -8.49 -3.48 16.17
CA GLY A 32 -8.93 -2.11 16.43
C GLY A 32 -8.45 -1.11 15.38
N GLN A 33 -7.16 -1.17 15.01
CA GLN A 33 -6.57 -0.33 13.96
C GLN A 33 -7.24 -0.59 12.60
N VAL A 34 -7.46 -1.86 12.25
CA VAL A 34 -8.16 -2.25 11.01
C VAL A 34 -9.61 -1.76 11.02
N SER A 35 -10.33 -1.96 12.13
CA SER A 35 -11.72 -1.51 12.27
C SER A 35 -11.86 0.00 12.16
N GLN A 36 -10.95 0.75 12.79
CA GLN A 36 -10.91 2.21 12.72
C GLN A 36 -10.70 2.70 11.29
N ALA A 37 -9.71 2.15 10.57
CA ALA A 37 -9.43 2.51 9.19
C ALA A 37 -10.62 2.18 8.26
N LYS A 38 -11.25 1.01 8.45
CA LYS A 38 -12.45 0.63 7.67
C LYS A 38 -13.63 1.56 7.93
N ALA A 39 -13.88 1.93 9.18
CA ALA A 39 -14.94 2.87 9.54
C ALA A 39 -14.70 4.24 8.90
N GLU A 40 -13.45 4.71 8.91
CA GLU A 40 -13.10 6.00 8.30
C GLU A 40 -13.21 5.97 6.77
N LEU A 41 -12.80 4.87 6.12
CA LEU A 41 -13.03 4.68 4.69
C LEU A 41 -14.53 4.67 4.36
N ALA A 42 -15.35 3.98 5.15
CA ALA A 42 -16.80 3.95 4.95
C ALA A 42 -17.43 5.34 5.09
N ARG A 43 -16.98 6.13 6.09
CA ARG A 43 -17.39 7.54 6.25
C ARG A 43 -17.01 8.35 5.02
N LEU A 44 -15.75 8.28 4.59
CA LEU A 44 -15.22 9.04 3.45
C LEU A 44 -15.91 8.70 2.14
N SER A 45 -16.24 7.42 1.89
CA SER A 45 -16.93 6.98 0.66
C SER A 45 -18.27 7.68 0.42
N GLY A 46 -18.92 8.18 1.48
CA GLY A 46 -20.17 8.92 1.39
C GLY A 46 -20.01 10.43 1.17
N THR A 47 -18.80 10.95 1.07
CA THR A 47 -18.54 12.40 0.96
C THR A 47 -17.83 12.77 -0.34
N ALA A 48 -17.84 14.07 -0.65
CA ALA A 48 -17.08 14.60 -1.79
C ALA A 48 -15.55 14.39 -1.63
N GLU A 49 -15.07 14.13 -0.41
CA GLU A 49 -13.66 13.88 -0.13
C GLU A 49 -13.17 12.57 -0.75
N ALA A 50 -14.05 11.60 -1.04
CA ALA A 50 -13.67 10.38 -1.75
C ALA A 50 -13.09 10.66 -3.14
N GLY A 51 -13.50 11.78 -3.75
CA GLY A 51 -13.13 12.13 -5.11
C GLY A 51 -13.83 11.26 -6.16
N PRO A 52 -13.57 11.51 -7.45
CA PRO A 52 -14.30 10.86 -8.55
C PRO A 52 -14.12 9.34 -8.58
N ALA A 53 -12.93 8.85 -8.21
CA ALA A 53 -12.65 7.41 -8.16
C ALA A 53 -13.30 6.70 -6.96
N GLY A 54 -13.90 7.44 -6.02
CA GLY A 54 -14.66 6.87 -4.91
C GLY A 54 -15.95 6.16 -5.36
N GLN A 55 -16.45 6.48 -6.56
CA GLN A 55 -17.67 5.86 -7.11
C GLN A 55 -17.36 4.63 -7.96
N ALA A 56 -16.38 4.75 -8.86
CA ALA A 56 -15.91 3.68 -9.74
C ALA A 56 -14.53 4.03 -10.30
N GLY A 57 -13.77 3.03 -10.75
CA GLY A 57 -12.46 3.24 -11.37
C GLY A 57 -12.58 3.94 -12.72
N ARG A 58 -11.54 4.69 -13.06
CA ARG A 58 -11.56 5.62 -14.20
C ARG A 58 -11.32 4.94 -15.54
N ASN A 59 -10.83 3.69 -15.51
CA ASN A 59 -10.48 2.91 -16.68
C ASN A 59 -10.48 1.41 -16.34
N ALA A 60 -10.33 0.56 -17.36
CA ALA A 60 -10.33 -0.89 -17.20
C ALA A 60 -9.16 -1.44 -16.36
N PHE A 61 -8.06 -0.70 -16.23
CA PHE A 61 -6.96 -1.10 -15.35
C PHE A 61 -7.28 -0.83 -13.88
N GLU A 62 -7.92 0.29 -13.57
CA GLU A 62 -8.37 0.60 -12.21
C GLU A 62 -9.53 -0.28 -11.73
N GLY A 63 -10.36 -0.74 -12.68
CA GLY A 63 -11.55 -1.54 -12.45
C GLY A 63 -12.83 -0.69 -12.45
N LEU A 64 -13.75 -0.96 -13.37
CA LEU A 64 -15.00 -0.18 -13.51
C LEU A 64 -16.00 -0.40 -12.36
N ARG A 65 -15.74 -1.36 -11.49
CA ARG A 65 -16.46 -1.69 -10.25
C ARG A 65 -15.55 -1.59 -9.02
N THR A 66 -14.39 -0.97 -9.16
CA THR A 66 -13.43 -0.76 -8.07
C THR A 66 -13.48 0.69 -7.61
N GLN A 67 -13.59 0.90 -6.30
CA GLN A 67 -13.62 2.22 -5.69
C GLN A 67 -12.26 2.53 -5.06
N ARG A 68 -11.77 3.76 -5.22
CA ARG A 68 -10.50 4.21 -4.66
C ARG A 68 -10.66 5.58 -4.02
N ILE A 69 -10.14 5.72 -2.80
CA ILE A 69 -9.97 7.01 -2.14
C ILE A 69 -8.48 7.32 -2.12
N TYR A 70 -8.07 8.31 -2.91
CA TYR A 70 -6.68 8.75 -3.03
C TYR A 70 -6.27 9.71 -1.92
N ALA A 71 -4.96 9.92 -1.72
CA ALA A 71 -4.40 10.90 -0.79
C ALA A 71 -4.95 10.75 0.64
N LEU A 72 -4.96 9.52 1.17
CA LEU A 72 -5.53 9.21 2.48
C LEU A 72 -4.90 10.02 3.63
N LEU A 73 -3.60 10.34 3.54
CA LEU A 73 -2.91 11.17 4.53
C LEU A 73 -3.47 12.59 4.63
N ASN A 74 -4.12 13.09 3.57
CA ASN A 74 -4.77 14.40 3.58
C ASN A 74 -6.20 14.35 4.18
N LYS A 75 -6.69 13.17 4.56
CA LYS A 75 -8.09 12.95 4.97
C LYS A 75 -8.21 12.60 6.44
N ALA A 76 -7.36 11.67 6.93
CA ALA A 76 -7.41 11.28 8.33
C ALA A 76 -6.07 10.71 8.82
N ARG A 77 -5.70 11.08 10.05
CA ARG A 77 -4.48 10.62 10.73
C ARG A 77 -4.50 9.12 11.08
N CYS A 78 -5.67 8.48 11.07
CA CYS A 78 -5.74 7.04 11.28
C CYS A 78 -5.04 6.24 10.18
N PHE A 79 -4.72 6.84 9.03
CA PHE A 79 -4.02 6.17 7.94
C PHE A 79 -2.48 6.23 8.05
N ASP A 80 -1.92 7.11 8.89
CA ASP A 80 -0.47 7.28 9.03
C ASP A 80 0.24 5.97 9.41
N GLN A 81 -0.39 5.21 10.30
CA GLN A 81 0.16 3.97 10.83
C GLN A 81 0.50 2.92 9.76
N PHE A 82 -0.19 2.95 8.61
CA PHE A 82 0.05 1.98 7.54
C PHE A 82 1.34 2.29 6.78
N ALA A 83 1.64 3.58 6.56
CA ALA A 83 2.89 4.02 5.93
C ALA A 83 4.08 3.97 6.91
N LEU A 84 3.83 4.13 8.22
CA LEU A 84 4.85 4.19 9.25
C LEU A 84 5.06 2.86 9.99
N HIS A 85 4.59 1.73 9.44
CA HIS A 85 4.77 0.44 10.08
C HIS A 85 6.28 0.10 10.16
N PRO A 86 6.84 -0.26 11.34
CA PRO A 86 8.29 -0.42 11.50
C PRO A 86 8.94 -1.42 10.53
N ALA A 87 8.27 -2.54 10.22
CA ALA A 87 8.78 -3.49 9.21
C ALA A 87 8.80 -2.89 7.79
N VAL A 88 7.84 -2.03 7.45
CA VAL A 88 7.78 -1.39 6.12
C VAL A 88 8.91 -0.39 5.98
N LEU A 89 9.13 0.44 7.01
CA LEU A 89 10.26 1.37 7.06
C LEU A 89 11.60 0.62 6.99
N ALA A 90 11.79 -0.44 7.78
CA ALA A 90 13.03 -1.22 7.76
C ALA A 90 13.31 -1.90 6.41
N LEU A 91 12.27 -2.35 5.70
CA LEU A 91 12.42 -2.89 4.34
C LEU A 91 12.77 -1.78 3.35
N ASN A 92 12.13 -0.62 3.44
CA ASN A 92 12.44 0.52 2.59
C ASN A 92 13.87 1.04 2.82
N ASP A 93 14.31 1.13 4.07
CA ASP A 93 15.68 1.53 4.45
C ASP A 93 16.74 0.57 3.86
N HIS A 94 16.38 -0.70 3.64
CA HIS A 94 17.28 -1.69 3.04
C HIS A 94 17.28 -1.63 1.50
N PHE A 95 16.11 -1.51 0.89
CA PHE A 95 15.95 -1.65 -0.56
C PHE A 95 16.00 -0.34 -1.35
N LEU A 96 15.69 0.79 -0.73
CA LEU A 96 15.63 2.11 -1.35
C LEU A 96 16.82 2.98 -0.91
N ASP A 97 17.10 4.02 -1.69
CA ASP A 97 18.10 5.02 -1.33
C ASP A 97 17.62 5.91 -0.17
N GLU A 98 18.58 6.49 0.55
CA GLU A 98 18.29 7.41 1.66
C GLU A 98 17.40 8.58 1.22
N GLY A 99 16.40 8.91 2.04
CA GLY A 99 15.48 10.02 1.76
C GLY A 99 14.31 9.66 0.85
N TYR A 100 13.96 8.37 0.73
CA TYR A 100 12.74 7.95 0.04
C TYR A 100 11.49 8.67 0.59
N LEU A 101 10.56 8.98 -0.31
CA LEU A 101 9.30 9.64 0.02
C LEU A 101 8.12 8.72 -0.28
N LEU A 102 6.98 9.04 0.32
CA LEU A 102 5.73 8.38 -0.01
C LEU A 102 5.21 8.89 -1.35
N ASN A 103 5.06 7.98 -2.32
CA ASN A 103 4.44 8.30 -3.61
C ASN A 103 2.91 8.41 -3.52
N ALA A 104 2.26 7.34 -3.05
CA ALA A 104 0.82 7.29 -2.95
C ALA A 104 0.35 6.43 -1.78
N LEU A 105 -0.69 6.88 -1.09
CA LEU A 105 -1.45 6.08 -0.14
C LEU A 105 -2.94 6.25 -0.44
N HIS A 106 -3.57 5.15 -0.86
CA HIS A 106 -4.95 5.12 -1.28
C HIS A 106 -5.62 3.80 -0.89
N SER A 107 -6.96 3.81 -0.78
CA SER A 107 -7.73 2.59 -0.60
C SER A 107 -8.08 1.95 -1.94
N VAL A 108 -8.31 0.64 -1.92
CA VAL A 108 -8.85 -0.11 -3.07
C VAL A 108 -9.95 -1.01 -2.56
N ASN A 109 -11.20 -0.73 -2.95
CA ASN A 109 -12.36 -1.55 -2.65
C ASN A 109 -12.89 -2.18 -3.93
N ILE A 110 -12.59 -3.46 -4.13
CA ILE A 110 -12.97 -4.22 -5.33
C ILE A 110 -14.41 -4.71 -5.16
N GLY A 111 -15.32 -4.21 -6.00
CA GLY A 111 -16.72 -4.59 -5.97
C GLY A 111 -17.00 -5.99 -6.55
N PRO A 112 -18.17 -6.57 -6.26
CA PRO A 112 -18.57 -7.85 -6.82
C PRO A 112 -18.56 -7.87 -8.36
N GLY A 113 -18.01 -8.94 -8.94
CA GLY A 113 -17.95 -9.14 -10.39
C GLY A 113 -16.99 -8.20 -11.13
N GLU A 114 -16.05 -7.58 -10.43
CA GLU A 114 -14.93 -6.89 -11.07
C GLU A 114 -14.01 -7.86 -11.83
N ALA A 115 -13.40 -7.40 -12.92
CA ALA A 115 -12.40 -8.15 -13.66
C ALA A 115 -11.03 -8.13 -12.96
N ALA A 116 -10.30 -9.24 -13.03
CA ALA A 116 -8.91 -9.26 -12.56
C ALA A 116 -8.03 -8.28 -13.36
N GLN A 117 -7.15 -7.55 -12.68
CA GLN A 117 -6.15 -6.74 -13.36
C GLN A 117 -5.20 -7.64 -14.17
N ARG A 118 -4.74 -7.14 -15.31
CA ARG A 118 -3.68 -7.81 -16.09
C ARG A 118 -2.40 -7.87 -15.27
N LEU A 119 -1.55 -8.87 -15.52
CA LEU A 119 -0.21 -8.92 -14.95
C LEU A 119 0.55 -7.63 -15.32
N HIS A 120 1.15 -7.00 -14.32
CA HIS A 120 1.90 -5.75 -14.45
C HIS A 120 2.94 -5.67 -13.32
N HIS A 121 3.81 -4.67 -13.42
CA HIS A 121 4.71 -4.25 -12.35
C HIS A 121 4.55 -2.74 -12.15
N ASP A 122 4.71 -2.28 -10.90
CA ASP A 122 4.38 -0.90 -10.53
C ASP A 122 5.36 0.12 -11.12
N ASP A 123 6.61 -0.29 -11.37
CA ASP A 123 7.64 0.51 -12.02
C ASP A 123 7.57 0.48 -13.57
N GLN A 124 6.43 0.13 -14.17
CA GLN A 124 6.28 0.02 -15.64
C GLN A 124 6.57 1.30 -16.44
N TYR A 125 6.57 2.45 -15.78
CA TYR A 125 6.92 3.72 -16.38
C TYR A 125 8.42 4.05 -16.28
N VAL A 126 9.20 3.25 -15.53
CA VAL A 126 10.64 3.42 -15.41
C VAL A 126 11.33 2.75 -16.61
N THR A 127 12.19 3.50 -17.30
CA THR A 127 12.83 3.09 -18.55
C THR A 127 14.22 2.46 -18.36
N VAL A 128 14.66 2.29 -17.11
CA VAL A 128 15.95 1.66 -16.79
C VAL A 128 15.87 0.15 -17.04
N PRO A 129 16.82 -0.45 -17.79
CA PRO A 129 16.77 -1.87 -18.11
C PRO A 129 17.05 -2.76 -16.90
N ARG A 130 16.36 -3.91 -16.82
CA ARG A 130 16.59 -4.95 -15.80
C ARG A 130 17.85 -5.79 -16.12
N PRO A 131 18.57 -6.32 -15.11
CA PRO A 131 18.29 -6.21 -13.69
C PRO A 131 18.73 -4.87 -13.12
N HIS A 132 17.90 -4.30 -12.23
CA HIS A 132 18.19 -3.09 -11.46
C HIS A 132 17.65 -3.27 -10.04
N ARG A 133 18.11 -2.43 -9.10
CA ARG A 133 17.51 -2.32 -7.77
C ARG A 133 16.06 -1.81 -7.88
N PRO A 134 15.17 -2.10 -6.92
CA PRO A 134 13.81 -1.56 -6.94
C PRO A 134 13.83 -0.03 -6.92
N PHE A 135 12.89 0.58 -7.65
CA PHE A 135 12.67 2.01 -7.59
C PHE A 135 11.62 2.31 -6.52
N GLY A 136 11.86 3.35 -5.72
CA GLY A 136 10.81 3.98 -4.91
C GLY A 136 9.91 4.75 -5.84
N THR A 137 8.90 4.08 -6.38
CA THR A 137 7.90 4.70 -7.25
C THR A 137 6.91 5.49 -6.48
#